data_AF-A0A836UXT8-F1
#
_entry.id   AF-A0A836UXT8-F1
#
_cell.length_a   1.000
_cell.length_b   1.000
_cell.length_c   1.000
_cell.angle_alpha   90.00
_cell.angle_beta   90.00
_cell.angle_gamma   90.00
#
_symmetry.space_group_name_H-M   'P 1'
#
loop_
_entity.id
_entity.type
_entity.pdbx_description
1 polymer ?
#
loop_
_entity_poly.entity_id
_entity_poly.type
_entity_poly.pdbx_seq_one_letter_code
_entity_poly.pdbx_strand_id
1 'polypeptide(L)'
;MIFCDGRLRGTAIHVFTPLHNSLTSGSIIVTAAHVLYDQKTAKPFNKCVYRPENKRLTKVGFANISLHQFNPKSGDKLQQAEDDIVFIRLKKILIQPTLTFRAGNAIGRELLLIGYNSDENNISQSEGCYQFRSHYFVSEKLLLHDCDANSGASGGAVLDALTGGLVGVHGGTLLVNKSQSGGGGILKGSKSDPEMLINQARKIDHKVIESLNQFSAYPSKNFQD
;
A
#
# COMPACT_ATOMS: atom_id res chain seq x y z
N MET A 1 5.58 -0.39 9.19
CA MET A 1 5.89 0.90 8.53
C MET A 1 7.23 0.85 7.80
N ILE A 2 7.35 1.60 6.72
CA ILE A 2 8.55 1.70 5.89
C ILE A 2 9.28 3.00 6.21
N PHE A 3 10.54 2.87 6.61
CA PHE A 3 11.42 4.01 6.83
C PHE A 3 12.55 3.97 5.80
N CYS A 4 12.72 5.05 5.05
CA CYS A 4 13.82 5.19 4.12
C CYS A 4 14.63 6.45 4.43
N ASP A 5 15.96 6.33 4.41
CA ASP A 5 16.91 7.40 4.71
C ASP A 5 16.57 8.13 6.04
N GLY A 6 16.14 7.34 7.03
CA GLY A 6 15.82 7.81 8.39
C GLY A 6 14.41 8.36 8.60
N ARG A 7 13.60 8.50 7.53
CA ARG A 7 12.26 9.10 7.60
C ARG A 7 11.16 8.09 7.29
N LEU A 8 9.99 8.27 7.92
CA LEU A 8 8.79 7.51 7.57
C LEU A 8 8.38 7.86 6.14
N ARG A 9 8.14 6.84 5.32
CA ARG A 9 7.68 7.00 3.93
C ARG A 9 6.31 6.39 3.68
N GLY A 10 5.92 5.39 4.46
CA GLY A 10 4.63 4.74 4.30
C GLY A 10 4.39 3.62 5.30
N THR A 11 3.23 3.03 5.17
CA THR A 11 2.79 1.81 5.85
C THR A 11 3.10 0.60 4.99
N ALA A 12 3.17 -0.59 5.61
CA ALA A 12 3.29 -1.84 4.87
C ALA A 12 2.65 -2.95 5.68
N ILE A 13 2.15 -3.95 4.97
CA ILE A 13 1.27 -4.99 5.49
C ILE A 13 2.03 -6.31 5.48
N HIS A 14 2.02 -7.06 6.59
CA HIS A 14 2.53 -8.42 6.62
C HIS A 14 1.50 -9.36 6.00
N VAL A 15 1.88 -10.09 4.94
CA VAL A 15 0.93 -10.87 4.13
C VAL A 15 1.18 -12.35 4.27
N PHE A 16 0.10 -13.11 4.27
CA PHE A 16 0.17 -14.56 4.32
C PHE A 16 0.63 -15.11 2.97
N THR A 17 1.57 -16.04 2.99
CA THR A 17 1.86 -16.86 1.81
C THR A 17 1.82 -18.35 2.18
N PRO A 18 1.19 -19.22 1.36
CA PRO A 18 1.14 -20.66 1.66
C PRO A 18 2.54 -21.32 1.68
N LEU A 19 3.52 -20.72 1.01
CA LEU A 19 4.89 -21.21 0.87
C LEU A 19 5.80 -20.80 2.05
N HIS A 20 5.26 -20.28 3.14
CA HIS A 20 6.00 -19.86 4.34
C HIS A 20 6.67 -21.03 5.13
N ASN A 21 6.52 -22.27 4.66
CA ASN A 21 6.98 -23.48 5.35
C ASN A 21 8.51 -23.68 5.37
N SER A 22 9.27 -22.82 4.68
CA SER A 22 10.73 -22.81 4.75
C SER A 22 11.19 -21.66 5.66
N LEU A 23 11.70 -22.02 6.85
CA LEU A 23 12.28 -21.12 7.87
C LEU A 23 13.39 -20.18 7.34
N THR A 24 13.90 -20.41 6.13
CA THR A 24 14.96 -19.61 5.51
C THR A 24 14.44 -18.46 4.65
N SER A 25 13.12 -18.35 4.42
CA SER A 25 12.57 -17.50 3.37
C SER A 25 12.27 -16.06 3.79
N GLY A 26 12.24 -15.74 5.09
CA GLY A 26 11.87 -14.40 5.58
C GLY A 26 10.40 -14.00 5.29
N SER A 27 9.84 -13.12 6.12
CA SER A 27 8.46 -12.66 5.94
C SER A 27 8.30 -11.76 4.71
N ILE A 28 7.14 -11.80 4.08
CA ILE A 28 6.80 -10.91 2.96
C ILE A 28 5.85 -9.82 3.43
N ILE A 29 6.15 -8.59 3.06
CA ILE A 29 5.25 -7.46 3.23
C ILE A 29 4.85 -6.89 1.86
N VAL A 30 3.68 -6.26 1.80
CA VAL A 30 3.23 -5.47 0.65
C VAL A 30 3.08 -4.01 1.04
N THR A 31 3.39 -3.11 0.11
CA THR A 31 3.25 -1.65 0.26
C THR A 31 2.97 -1.02 -1.10
N ALA A 32 2.62 0.27 -1.10
CA ALA A 32 2.67 1.09 -2.30
C ALA A 32 4.12 1.23 -2.78
N ALA A 33 4.35 1.15 -4.09
CA ALA A 33 5.68 1.16 -4.68
C ALA A 33 6.34 2.54 -4.56
N HIS A 34 5.58 3.62 -4.69
CA HIS A 34 6.11 4.99 -4.61
C HIS A 34 6.78 5.31 -3.26
N VAL A 35 6.46 4.57 -2.20
CA VAL A 35 7.07 4.68 -0.86
C VAL A 35 8.60 4.45 -0.91
N LEU A 36 9.08 3.74 -1.93
CA LEU A 36 10.50 3.43 -2.14
C LEU A 36 11.24 4.52 -2.94
N TYR A 37 10.54 5.54 -3.42
CA TYR A 37 11.09 6.57 -4.29
C TYR A 37 10.95 7.98 -3.68
N ASP A 38 11.95 8.82 -3.93
CA ASP A 38 11.87 10.23 -3.64
C ASP A 38 10.99 10.94 -4.67
N GLN A 39 9.89 11.55 -4.23
CA GLN A 39 8.91 12.19 -5.11
C GLN A 39 9.47 13.36 -5.92
N LYS A 40 10.54 14.02 -5.45
CA LYS A 40 11.12 15.19 -6.13
C LYS A 40 12.11 14.78 -7.21
N THR A 41 12.95 13.80 -6.90
CA THR A 41 14.04 13.36 -7.79
C THR A 41 13.67 12.14 -8.63
N ALA A 42 12.57 11.46 -8.29
CA ALA A 42 12.14 10.19 -8.86
C ALA A 42 13.21 9.08 -8.77
N LYS A 43 14.13 9.20 -7.81
CA LYS A 43 15.19 8.20 -7.54
C LYS A 43 14.77 7.30 -6.38
N PRO A 44 15.15 6.02 -6.38
CA PRO A 44 14.96 5.16 -5.22
C PRO A 44 15.74 5.69 -4.02
N PHE A 45 15.19 5.50 -2.81
CA PHE A 45 15.94 5.80 -1.58
C PHE A 45 17.10 4.83 -1.38
N ASN A 46 18.14 5.27 -0.66
CA ASN A 46 19.35 4.48 -0.50
C ASN A 46 19.20 3.36 0.53
N LYS A 47 18.56 3.64 1.68
CA LYS A 47 18.43 2.68 2.78
C LYS A 47 17.01 2.65 3.31
N CYS A 48 16.28 1.58 3.00
CA CYS A 48 14.95 1.32 3.52
C CYS A 48 14.92 0.16 4.52
N VAL A 49 14.08 0.28 5.55
CA VAL A 49 13.81 -0.75 6.55
C VAL A 49 12.32 -0.81 6.89
N TYR A 50 11.86 -1.99 7.29
CA TYR A 50 10.54 -2.18 7.89
C TYR A 50 10.64 -2.07 9.41
N ARG A 51 9.69 -1.35 10.02
CA ARG A 51 9.45 -1.32 11.46
C ARG A 51 8.07 -1.90 11.78
N PRO A 52 7.98 -3.12 12.35
CA PRO A 52 6.71 -3.63 12.86
C PRO A 52 6.21 -2.78 14.03
N GLU A 53 4.89 -2.60 14.13
CA GLU A 53 4.20 -1.97 15.29
C GLU A 53 4.74 -0.58 15.70
N ASN A 54 5.36 0.18 14.79
CA ASN A 54 6.04 1.44 15.12
C ASN A 54 7.12 1.32 16.25
N LYS A 55 7.56 0.12 16.60
CA LYS A 55 8.55 -0.06 17.68
C LYS A 55 9.92 0.37 17.17
N ARG A 56 10.45 1.46 17.76
CA ARG A 56 11.68 2.16 17.33
C ARG A 56 12.92 1.25 17.31
N LEU A 57 12.95 0.22 18.16
CA LEU A 57 14.08 -0.71 18.34
C LEU A 57 14.01 -1.93 17.40
N THR A 58 12.87 -2.20 16.77
CA THR A 58 12.72 -3.30 15.82
C THR A 58 12.79 -2.76 14.40
N LYS A 59 13.96 -2.89 13.77
CA LYS A 59 14.16 -2.60 12.34
C LYS A 59 14.52 -3.90 11.62
N VAL A 60 13.84 -4.16 10.53
CA VAL A 60 14.08 -5.33 9.68
C VAL A 60 14.47 -4.83 8.29
N GLY A 61 15.65 -5.22 7.83
CA GLY A 61 16.12 -4.86 6.49
C GLY A 61 15.39 -5.64 5.39
N PHE A 62 15.43 -5.10 4.18
CA PHE A 62 14.89 -5.78 2.99
C PHE A 62 15.93 -6.77 2.46
N ALA A 63 15.49 -7.99 2.17
CA ALA A 63 16.29 -9.03 1.52
C ALA A 63 16.11 -8.99 0.01
N ASN A 64 14.88 -8.83 -0.46
CA ASN A 64 14.55 -8.70 -1.87
C ASN A 64 13.29 -7.84 -2.06
N ILE A 65 13.14 -7.26 -3.23
CA ILE A 65 11.99 -6.46 -3.66
C ILE A 65 11.48 -7.10 -4.95
N SER A 66 10.17 -7.31 -5.08
CA SER A 66 9.60 -7.87 -6.30
C SER A 66 9.80 -6.92 -7.48
N LEU A 67 9.89 -7.48 -8.68
CA LEU A 67 9.71 -6.68 -9.89
C LEU A 67 8.34 -6.00 -9.85
N HIS A 68 8.28 -4.75 -10.30
CA HIS A 68 7.06 -3.96 -10.37
C HIS A 68 7.12 -2.99 -11.55
N GLN A 69 5.97 -2.52 -12.01
CA GLN A 69 5.85 -1.63 -13.17
C GLN A 69 5.77 -0.14 -12.79
N PHE A 70 5.71 0.16 -11.48
CA PHE A 70 5.69 1.54 -11.01
C PHE A 70 6.86 2.36 -11.55
N ASN A 71 6.54 3.39 -12.33
CA ASN A 71 7.50 4.36 -12.84
C ASN A 71 7.25 5.72 -12.19
N PRO A 72 8.13 6.23 -11.30
CA PRO A 72 7.95 7.52 -10.63
C PRO A 72 7.91 8.70 -11.61
N LYS A 73 8.48 8.55 -12.81
CA LYS A 73 8.54 9.58 -13.86
C LYS A 73 7.40 9.48 -14.88
N SER A 74 6.46 8.54 -14.71
CA SER A 74 5.35 8.43 -15.64
C SER A 74 4.52 9.72 -15.67
N GLY A 75 4.25 10.20 -16.89
CA GLY A 75 3.28 11.26 -17.14
C GLY A 75 1.84 10.77 -17.01
N ASP A 76 1.61 9.46 -17.21
CA ASP A 76 0.32 8.82 -16.98
C ASP A 76 0.16 8.49 -15.49
N LYS A 77 -0.61 9.34 -14.79
CA LYS A 77 -0.89 9.22 -13.35
C LYS A 77 -1.84 8.08 -13.03
N LEU A 78 -2.72 7.73 -13.96
CA LEU A 78 -3.62 6.59 -13.79
C LEU A 78 -2.80 5.30 -13.84
N GLN A 79 -2.00 5.11 -14.89
CA GLN A 79 -1.12 3.94 -14.98
C GLN A 79 -0.15 3.88 -13.79
N GLN A 80 0.41 5.01 -13.37
CA GLN A 80 1.27 5.09 -12.20
C GLN A 80 0.57 4.58 -10.93
N ALA A 81 -0.70 4.94 -10.71
CA ALA A 81 -1.50 4.45 -9.58
C ALA A 81 -1.86 2.95 -9.72
N GLU A 82 -2.18 2.51 -10.93
CA GLU A 82 -2.47 1.10 -11.25
C GLU A 82 -1.29 0.15 -11.00
N ASP A 83 -0.07 0.66 -11.11
CA ASP A 83 1.15 -0.10 -10.91
C ASP A 83 1.80 0.13 -9.53
N ASP A 84 1.14 0.92 -8.66
CA ASP A 84 1.66 1.35 -7.35
C ASP A 84 1.55 0.28 -6.25
N ILE A 85 2.17 -0.87 -6.49
CA ILE A 85 2.24 -1.98 -5.53
C ILE A 85 3.58 -2.71 -5.64
N VAL A 86 4.12 -3.11 -4.50
CA VAL A 86 5.37 -3.86 -4.44
C VAL A 86 5.39 -4.83 -3.26
N PHE A 87 5.97 -6.01 -3.49
CA PHE A 87 6.24 -6.99 -2.44
C PHE A 87 7.68 -6.91 -2.00
N ILE A 88 7.91 -7.06 -0.70
CA ILE A 88 9.25 -6.96 -0.12
C ILE A 88 9.44 -8.16 0.80
N ARG A 89 10.49 -8.91 0.54
CA ARG A 89 10.96 -9.99 1.41
C ARG A 89 11.87 -9.40 2.47
N LEU A 90 11.60 -9.71 3.73
CA LEU A 90 12.37 -9.23 4.86
C LEU A 90 13.53 -10.17 5.19
N LYS A 91 14.61 -9.62 5.74
CA LYS A 91 15.77 -10.39 6.23
C LYS A 91 15.47 -11.25 7.47
N LYS A 92 14.29 -11.10 8.07
CA LYS A 92 13.85 -11.82 9.27
C LYS A 92 12.40 -12.27 9.11
N ILE A 93 12.04 -13.34 9.80
CA ILE A 93 10.65 -13.74 9.99
C ILE A 93 10.02 -12.81 11.03
N LEU A 94 8.80 -12.38 10.74
CA LEU A 94 7.91 -11.65 11.64
C LEU A 94 7.02 -12.65 12.36
N ILE A 95 6.81 -12.43 13.66
CA ILE A 95 5.90 -13.24 14.49
C ILE A 95 4.48 -12.65 14.45
N GLN A 96 4.34 -11.43 13.91
CA GLN A 96 3.07 -10.72 13.80
C GLN A 96 2.07 -11.47 12.91
N PRO A 97 0.76 -11.35 13.19
CA PRO A 97 -0.29 -11.86 12.32
C PRO A 97 -0.13 -11.40 10.87
N THR A 98 -0.55 -12.25 9.95
CA THR A 98 -0.58 -11.96 8.51
C THR A 98 -1.99 -11.68 8.04
N LEU A 99 -2.13 -10.78 7.07
CA LEU A 99 -3.38 -10.61 6.32
C LEU A 99 -3.40 -11.48 5.07
N THR A 100 -4.58 -12.03 4.78
CA THR A 100 -4.82 -12.87 3.59
C THR A 100 -5.43 -12.02 2.48
N PHE A 101 -4.93 -12.23 1.26
CA PHE A 101 -5.43 -11.57 0.06
C PHE A 101 -6.81 -12.08 -0.28
N ARG A 102 -7.72 -11.18 -0.63
CA ARG A 102 -9.05 -11.52 -1.12
C ARG A 102 -9.25 -10.86 -2.49
N ALA A 103 -9.13 -11.67 -3.53
CA ALA A 103 -9.61 -11.30 -4.86
C ALA A 103 -11.08 -11.71 -5.01
N GLY A 104 -11.88 -10.85 -5.61
CA GLY A 104 -13.25 -11.17 -5.95
C GLY A 104 -14.06 -9.95 -6.39
N ASN A 105 -15.13 -10.21 -7.14
CA ASN A 105 -16.03 -9.17 -7.65
C ASN A 105 -17.02 -8.66 -6.58
N ALA A 106 -17.13 -9.37 -5.45
CA ALA A 106 -17.97 -9.00 -4.32
C ALA A 106 -17.10 -8.50 -3.15
N ILE A 107 -16.45 -7.36 -3.37
CA ILE A 107 -15.92 -6.54 -2.25
C ILE A 107 -17.14 -5.81 -1.69
N GLY A 108 -17.38 -5.92 -0.38
CA GLY A 108 -18.44 -5.21 0.30
C GLY A 108 -18.29 -3.70 0.16
N ARG A 109 -19.41 -2.97 0.17
CA ARG A 109 -19.36 -1.50 0.03
C ARG A 109 -18.58 -0.86 1.18
N GLU A 110 -18.71 -1.40 2.38
CA GLU A 110 -18.04 -0.92 3.58
C GLU A 110 -16.62 -1.46 3.70
N LEU A 111 -15.71 -0.57 4.07
CA LEU A 111 -14.29 -0.78 4.14
C LEU A 111 -13.72 -0.33 5.49
N LEU A 112 -12.52 -0.82 5.77
CA LEU A 112 -11.66 -0.36 6.86
C LEU A 112 -10.29 -0.03 6.27
N LEU A 113 -9.66 1.07 6.71
CA LEU A 113 -8.27 1.36 6.38
C LEU A 113 -7.40 1.23 7.62
N ILE A 114 -6.38 0.37 7.58
CA ILE A 114 -5.33 0.28 8.61
C ILE A 114 -4.06 0.92 8.03
N GLY A 115 -3.67 2.06 8.60
CA GLY A 115 -2.59 2.89 8.08
C GLY A 115 -1.94 3.73 9.17
N TYR A 116 -0.79 4.32 8.88
CA TYR A 116 -0.21 5.33 9.75
C TYR A 116 -1.08 6.60 9.75
N ASN A 117 -1.50 7.00 10.94
CA ASN A 117 -2.14 8.26 11.23
C ASN A 117 -1.10 9.23 11.79
N SER A 118 -0.86 10.33 11.08
CA SER A 118 0.09 11.36 11.50
C SER A 118 -0.35 12.15 12.72
N ASP A 119 -1.65 12.26 12.97
CA ASP A 119 -2.20 13.02 14.08
C ASP A 119 -2.03 12.25 15.40
N GLU A 120 -2.15 10.93 15.34
CA GLU A 120 -1.90 10.02 16.47
C GLU A 120 -0.44 9.55 16.55
N ASN A 121 0.37 9.82 15.51
CA ASN A 121 1.74 9.31 15.36
C ASN A 121 1.83 7.78 15.55
N ASN A 122 0.82 7.05 15.06
CA ASN A 122 0.70 5.60 15.23
C ASN A 122 -0.02 4.95 14.05
N ILE A 123 -0.02 3.61 13.97
CA ILE A 123 -0.96 2.88 13.13
C ILE A 123 -2.34 2.95 13.80
N SER A 124 -3.34 3.44 13.07
CA SER A 124 -4.72 3.43 13.51
C SER A 124 -5.64 2.90 12.41
N GLN A 125 -6.91 2.72 12.77
CA GLN A 125 -7.95 2.21 11.90
C GLN A 125 -8.93 3.33 11.58
N SER A 126 -9.15 3.58 10.28
CA SER A 126 -10.26 4.39 9.80
C SER A 126 -11.44 3.47 9.50
N GLU A 127 -12.54 3.66 10.24
CA GLU A 127 -13.77 2.89 10.13
C GLU A 127 -14.90 3.68 9.47
N GLY A 128 -15.98 2.97 9.10
CA GLY A 128 -17.17 3.57 8.52
C GLY A 128 -16.87 4.31 7.21
N CYS A 129 -15.94 3.76 6.42
CA CYS A 129 -15.62 4.24 5.09
C CYS A 129 -16.16 3.28 4.03
N TYR A 130 -16.34 3.80 2.83
CA TYR A 130 -17.04 3.11 1.74
C TYR A 130 -16.25 3.20 0.45
N GLN A 131 -16.32 2.13 -0.35
CA GLN A 131 -15.97 2.24 -1.75
C GLN A 131 -17.06 2.98 -2.54
N PHE A 132 -16.62 3.63 -3.61
CA PHE A 132 -17.51 4.28 -4.57
C PHE A 132 -16.97 4.12 -5.99
N ARG A 133 -17.79 4.51 -6.96
CA ARG A 133 -17.38 4.64 -8.37
C ARG A 133 -17.44 6.11 -8.73
N SER A 134 -16.46 6.59 -9.49
CA SER A 134 -16.46 7.95 -10.00
C SER A 134 -17.02 7.97 -11.43
N HIS A 135 -17.73 9.05 -11.78
CA HIS A 135 -18.17 9.30 -13.16
C HIS A 135 -17.02 9.73 -14.08
N TYR A 136 -16.01 10.38 -13.51
CA TYR A 136 -14.86 10.93 -14.23
C TYR A 136 -13.68 9.95 -14.31
N PHE A 137 -13.70 8.92 -13.47
CA PHE A 137 -12.58 8.01 -13.30
C PHE A 137 -13.06 6.57 -13.17
N VAL A 138 -12.61 5.72 -14.11
CA VAL A 138 -12.90 4.29 -14.12
C VAL A 138 -11.60 3.53 -14.28
N SER A 139 -11.31 2.63 -13.34
CA SER A 139 -10.22 1.67 -13.45
C SER A 139 -10.64 0.34 -12.85
N GLU A 140 -10.38 -0.74 -13.57
CA GLU A 140 -10.60 -2.09 -13.08
C GLU A 140 -9.51 -2.55 -12.10
N LYS A 141 -8.40 -1.80 -12.00
CA LYS A 141 -7.28 -2.12 -11.12
C LYS A 141 -7.29 -1.30 -9.82
N LEU A 142 -7.99 -0.19 -9.79
CA LEU A 142 -8.10 0.63 -8.58
C LEU A 142 -9.39 0.39 -7.84
N LEU A 143 -9.32 0.56 -6.53
CA LEU A 143 -10.46 0.67 -5.63
C LEU A 143 -10.49 2.10 -5.11
N LEU A 144 -11.60 2.80 -5.34
CA LEU A 144 -11.81 4.15 -4.81
C LEU A 144 -12.52 4.04 -3.46
N HIS A 145 -12.10 4.85 -2.49
CA HIS A 145 -12.67 4.82 -1.15
C HIS A 145 -12.66 6.18 -0.49
N ASP A 146 -13.52 6.39 0.51
CA ASP A 146 -13.60 7.65 1.26
C ASP A 146 -12.88 7.61 2.62
N CYS A 147 -12.17 6.51 2.93
CA CYS A 147 -11.47 6.34 4.21
C CYS A 147 -10.53 7.51 4.53
N ASP A 148 -10.45 7.85 5.81
CA ASP A 148 -9.53 8.85 6.32
C ASP A 148 -8.08 8.33 6.18
N ALA A 149 -7.32 8.96 5.28
CA ALA A 149 -5.95 8.60 4.97
C ALA A 149 -5.03 9.79 5.18
N ASN A 150 -4.14 9.66 6.16
CA ASN A 150 -3.20 10.69 6.54
C ASN A 150 -1.82 10.52 5.88
N SER A 151 -0.96 11.53 6.02
CA SER A 151 0.39 11.47 5.46
C SER A 151 1.19 10.31 6.09
N GLY A 152 1.60 9.35 5.26
CA GLY A 152 2.23 8.09 5.71
C GLY A 152 1.31 6.86 5.67
N ALA A 153 0.02 7.04 5.39
CA ALA A 153 -0.92 5.93 5.19
C ALA A 153 -0.67 5.15 3.89
N SER A 154 0.06 5.71 2.92
CA SER A 154 0.48 5.02 1.68
C SER A 154 1.11 3.66 1.96
N GLY A 155 0.61 2.60 1.32
CA GLY A 155 0.92 1.21 1.60
C GLY A 155 0.09 0.57 2.72
N GLY A 156 -0.90 1.28 3.27
CA GLY A 156 -1.86 0.80 4.28
C GLY A 156 -2.86 -0.20 3.72
N ALA A 157 -3.45 -1.00 4.61
CA ALA A 157 -4.39 -2.06 4.27
C ALA A 157 -5.80 -1.52 4.11
N VAL A 158 -6.41 -1.70 2.94
CA VAL A 158 -7.84 -1.54 2.75
C VAL A 158 -8.50 -2.92 2.88
N LEU A 159 -9.35 -3.08 3.88
CA LEU A 159 -10.02 -4.33 4.21
C LEU A 159 -11.51 -4.25 3.89
N ASP A 160 -12.07 -5.37 3.47
CA ASP A 160 -13.52 -5.58 3.48
C ASP A 160 -14.02 -5.64 4.93
N ALA A 161 -14.91 -4.73 5.34
CA ALA A 161 -15.29 -4.59 6.74
C ALA A 161 -16.02 -5.83 7.30
N LEU A 162 -16.75 -6.55 6.44
CA LEU A 162 -17.49 -7.74 6.84
C LEU A 162 -16.57 -8.93 7.11
N THR A 163 -15.52 -9.08 6.31
CA THR A 163 -14.71 -10.31 6.30
C THR A 163 -13.28 -10.14 6.77
N GLY A 164 -12.81 -8.91 6.91
CA GLY A 164 -11.42 -8.58 7.27
C GLY A 164 -10.38 -8.95 6.20
N GLY A 165 -10.81 -9.37 5.01
CA GLY A 165 -9.92 -9.73 3.90
C GLY A 165 -9.26 -8.49 3.31
N LEU A 166 -7.97 -8.59 2.94
CA LEU A 166 -7.27 -7.50 2.26
C LEU A 166 -7.76 -7.39 0.81
N VAL A 167 -8.38 -6.26 0.49
CA VAL A 167 -8.98 -5.98 -0.83
C VAL A 167 -8.29 -4.84 -1.57
N GLY A 168 -7.43 -4.07 -0.90
CA GLY A 168 -6.58 -3.09 -1.56
C GLY A 168 -5.38 -2.65 -0.73
N VAL A 169 -4.37 -2.08 -1.40
CA VAL A 169 -3.23 -1.38 -0.78
C VAL A 169 -3.37 0.10 -1.08
N HIS A 170 -3.56 0.93 -0.05
CA HIS A 170 -3.79 2.36 -0.23
C HIS A 170 -2.59 3.01 -0.93
N GLY A 171 -2.81 3.69 -2.05
CA GLY A 171 -1.76 4.39 -2.80
C GLY A 171 -1.68 5.86 -2.42
N GLY A 172 -2.79 6.58 -2.56
CA GLY A 172 -2.87 8.00 -2.23
C GLY A 172 -4.18 8.62 -2.68
N THR A 173 -4.15 9.93 -2.91
CA THR A 173 -5.33 10.72 -3.27
C THR A 173 -5.19 11.25 -4.70
N LEU A 174 -6.25 11.07 -5.50
CA LEU A 174 -6.43 11.66 -6.82
C LEU A 174 -7.28 12.94 -6.67
N LEU A 175 -6.87 14.01 -7.35
CA LEU A 175 -7.63 15.25 -7.42
C LEU A 175 -8.41 15.27 -8.73
N VAL A 176 -9.74 15.39 -8.64
CA VAL A 176 -10.59 15.59 -9.82
C VAL A 176 -10.77 17.09 -10.02
N ASN A 177 -10.11 17.66 -11.03
CA ASN A 177 -10.23 19.08 -11.33
C ASN A 177 -11.65 19.41 -11.80
N LYS A 178 -12.43 20.11 -10.97
CA LYS A 178 -13.32 21.15 -11.50
C LYS A 178 -12.45 22.36 -11.79
N SER A 179 -12.39 22.79 -13.05
CA SER A 179 -12.00 24.15 -13.38
C SER A 179 -12.76 25.10 -12.44
N GLN A 180 -12.04 25.87 -11.64
CA GLN A 180 -12.55 26.95 -10.76
C GLN A 180 -13.39 26.52 -9.54
N SER A 181 -12.73 26.28 -8.40
CA SER A 181 -13.22 26.76 -7.11
C SER A 181 -12.02 26.93 -6.16
N GLY A 182 -11.97 28.09 -5.51
CA GLY A 182 -10.77 28.68 -4.90
C GLY A 182 -10.05 27.82 -3.87
N GLY A 183 -8.78 28.14 -3.67
CA GLY A 183 -7.84 27.46 -2.77
C GLY A 183 -8.27 27.45 -1.31
N GLY A 184 -9.12 26.50 -0.94
CA GLY A 184 -9.21 25.97 0.41
C GLY A 184 -8.18 24.86 0.56
N GLY A 185 -7.26 25.01 1.51
CA GLY A 185 -6.30 23.95 1.83
C GLY A 185 -7.03 22.69 2.25
N ILE A 186 -6.77 21.58 1.57
CA ILE A 186 -7.29 20.27 1.95
C ILE A 186 -6.73 19.93 3.33
N LEU A 187 -7.58 19.81 4.33
CA LEU A 187 -7.18 19.41 5.67
C LEU A 187 -6.66 17.97 5.63
N LYS A 188 -5.46 17.74 6.16
CA LYS A 188 -4.90 16.39 6.32
C LYS A 188 -5.87 15.55 7.15
N GLY A 189 -6.09 14.31 6.74
CA GLY A 189 -6.91 13.37 7.49
C GLY A 189 -8.42 13.59 7.31
N SER A 190 -8.82 14.23 6.20
CA SER A 190 -10.24 14.36 5.88
C SER A 190 -10.73 13.13 5.13
N LYS A 191 -11.98 12.71 5.40
CA LYS A 191 -12.66 11.77 4.50
C LYS A 191 -12.68 12.34 3.09
N SER A 192 -12.41 11.47 2.13
CA SER A 192 -12.36 11.84 0.72
C SER A 192 -13.74 12.19 0.18
N ASP A 193 -13.83 13.23 -0.65
CA ASP A 193 -15.04 13.61 -1.36
C ASP A 193 -15.09 12.86 -2.70
N PRO A 194 -16.06 11.96 -2.93
CA PRO A 194 -16.14 11.13 -4.12
C PRO A 194 -16.07 11.86 -5.47
N GLU A 195 -16.32 13.18 -5.51
CA GLU A 195 -16.34 13.98 -6.74
C GLU A 195 -15.24 15.07 -6.80
N MET A 196 -14.41 15.22 -5.76
CA MET A 196 -13.31 16.21 -5.72
C MET A 196 -11.97 15.62 -5.27
N LEU A 197 -12.00 14.75 -4.26
CA LEU A 197 -10.84 14.20 -3.55
C LEU A 197 -11.05 12.70 -3.42
N ILE A 198 -10.39 11.93 -4.26
CA ILE A 198 -10.64 10.50 -4.36
C ILE A 198 -9.44 9.75 -3.80
N ASN A 199 -9.57 9.13 -2.63
CA ASN A 199 -8.59 8.16 -2.20
C ASN A 199 -8.67 6.91 -3.08
N GLN A 200 -7.51 6.40 -3.46
CA GLN A 200 -7.37 5.22 -4.29
C GLN A 200 -6.44 4.20 -3.63
N ALA A 201 -6.78 2.94 -3.84
CA ALA A 201 -5.95 1.80 -3.49
C ALA A 201 -5.73 0.93 -4.72
N ARG A 202 -4.55 0.32 -4.82
CA ARG A 202 -4.34 -0.77 -5.77
C ARG A 202 -5.19 -1.97 -5.31
N LYS A 203 -6.23 -2.31 -6.09
CA LYS A 203 -7.15 -3.41 -5.81
C LYS A 203 -6.39 -4.74 -5.82
N ILE A 204 -6.70 -5.63 -4.88
CA ILE A 204 -6.21 -7.01 -4.90
C ILE A 204 -7.02 -7.79 -5.95
N ASP A 205 -6.44 -7.96 -7.13
CA ASP A 205 -6.98 -8.78 -8.21
C ASP A 205 -6.15 -10.07 -8.39
N HIS A 206 -6.56 -10.91 -9.34
CA HIS A 206 -5.86 -12.16 -9.63
C HIS A 206 -4.38 -11.96 -10.03
N LYS A 207 -4.04 -10.88 -10.74
CA LYS A 207 -2.66 -10.60 -11.16
C LYS A 207 -1.78 -10.23 -9.96
N VAL A 208 -2.34 -9.51 -8.99
CA VAL A 208 -1.64 -9.19 -7.74
C VAL A 208 -1.37 -10.45 -6.93
N ILE A 209 -2.33 -11.37 -6.81
CA ILE A 209 -2.15 -12.67 -6.14
C ILE A 209 -1.11 -13.51 -6.86
N GLU A 210 -1.16 -13.57 -8.20
CA GLU A 210 -0.19 -14.31 -9.00
C GLU A 210 1.24 -13.76 -8.79
N SER A 211 1.39 -12.44 -8.78
CA SER A 211 2.67 -11.78 -8.52
C SER A 211 3.23 -12.10 -7.13
N LEU A 212 2.37 -12.15 -6.10
CA LEU A 212 2.76 -12.60 -4.76
C LEU A 212 3.22 -14.06 -4.76
N ASN A 213 2.48 -14.95 -5.43
CA ASN A 213 2.82 -16.37 -5.50
C ASN A 213 4.16 -16.59 -6.20
N GLN A 214 4.39 -15.92 -7.34
CA GLN A 214 5.65 -15.95 -8.05
C GLN A 214 6.80 -15.43 -7.17
N PHE A 215 6.63 -14.27 -6.54
CA PHE A 215 7.64 -13.72 -5.62
C PHE A 215 7.90 -14.61 -4.41
N SER A 216 6.88 -15.33 -3.93
CA SER A 216 6.97 -16.24 -2.81
C SER A 216 7.70 -17.54 -3.15
N ALA A 217 7.53 -18.05 -4.37
CA ALA A 217 8.06 -19.34 -4.82
C ALA A 217 9.57 -19.36 -5.07
N TYR A 218 10.16 -18.19 -5.32
CA TYR A 218 11.60 -18.04 -5.52
C TYR A 218 12.24 -17.29 -4.35
N PRO A 219 12.43 -17.92 -3.17
CA PRO A 219 13.32 -17.38 -2.17
C PRO A 219 14.70 -17.34 -2.82
N SER A 220 15.36 -16.18 -2.79
CA SER A 220 16.62 -15.87 -3.46
C SER A 220 17.60 -17.05 -3.41
N LYS A 221 17.60 -17.91 -4.44
CA LYS A 221 18.70 -18.84 -4.67
C LYS A 221 19.82 -17.97 -5.21
N ASN A 222 20.91 -17.88 -4.44
CA ASN A 222 22.26 -17.51 -4.88
C ASN A 222 22.31 -16.65 -6.16
N PHE A 223 22.12 -15.33 -6.04
CA PHE A 223 22.79 -14.42 -6.96
C PHE A 223 24.13 -14.05 -6.31
N GLN A 224 25.06 -15.00 -6.38
CA GLN A 224 26.48 -14.67 -6.44
C GLN A 224 26.79 -14.50 -7.91
N ASP A 225 27.22 -13.30 -8.28
CA ASP A 225 28.47 -13.06 -9.01
C ASP A 225 28.96 -11.65 -8.62
#